data_AF-W2F1C7-F1
#
_entry.id   AF-W2F1C7-F1
#
_cell.length_a   1.000
_cell.length_b   1.000
_cell.length_c   1.000
_cell.angle_alpha   90.00
_cell.angle_beta   90.00
_cell.angle_gamma   90.00
#
_symmetry.space_group_name_H-M   'P 1'
#
loop_
_entity.id
_entity.type
_entity.pdbx_description
1 polymer ?
#
loop_
_entity_poly.entity_id
_entity_poly.type
_entity_poly.pdbx_seq_one_letter_code
_entity_poly.pdbx_strand_id
1 'polypeptide(L)'
;MGITSSPAARAGLAGLSIAALLAGCGSEPERSRERTGAVETAPSTPPPVSTPASANSPPPASPSPSPSPSPSELTACRKADCEVEVHRGDRLVVDPGFGLDSITVTSLADEGVMLAVENSTGRMSVEGGSARTSGSCTDGRCHGEAEIALSTGGQVRVNGVRLRVSRADSTRATLTVRPSA
;
A
#
# COMPACT_ATOMS: atom_id res chain seq x y z
N MET A 1 -5.25 50.08 22.91
CA MET A 1 -4.64 50.89 21.83
C MET A 1 -3.83 49.92 20.98
N GLY A 2 -4.15 49.50 19.76
CA GLY A 2 -5.07 49.97 18.72
C GLY A 2 -4.29 50.14 17.40
N ILE A 3 -4.37 49.15 16.49
CA ILE A 3 -4.20 49.21 15.01
C ILE A 3 -4.61 47.81 14.46
N THR A 4 -5.87 47.48 14.16
CA THR A 4 -6.76 47.80 13.01
C THR A 4 -6.15 47.77 11.60
N SER A 5 -6.57 46.75 10.82
CA SER A 5 -6.85 46.68 9.36
C SER A 5 -5.67 46.80 8.36
N SER A 6 -5.60 46.02 7.26
CA SER A 6 -6.68 45.71 6.30
C SER A 6 -6.49 44.40 5.50
N PRO A 7 -7.58 43.79 5.01
CA PRO A 7 -7.58 42.72 4.01
C PRO A 7 -7.62 43.29 2.58
N ALA A 8 -6.79 42.78 1.67
CA ALA A 8 -6.90 43.07 0.24
C ALA A 8 -7.74 41.98 -0.43
N ALA A 9 -9.04 42.25 -0.55
CA ALA A 9 -9.94 41.56 -1.45
C ALA A 9 -9.61 41.93 -2.91
N ARG A 10 -9.50 40.94 -3.79
CA ARG A 10 -9.73 41.13 -5.23
C ARG A 10 -10.69 40.05 -5.73
N ALA A 11 -11.86 40.54 -6.11
CA ALA A 11 -12.92 39.80 -6.77
C ALA A 11 -12.52 39.44 -8.21
N GLY A 12 -12.86 38.23 -8.63
CA GLY A 12 -12.90 37.80 -10.02
C GLY A 12 -14.12 36.89 -10.21
N LEU A 13 -15.16 37.44 -10.80
CA LEU A 13 -16.44 36.80 -11.12
C LEU A 13 -16.38 36.11 -12.50
N ALA A 14 -17.19 35.05 -12.60
CA ALA A 14 -17.82 34.49 -13.80
C ALA A 14 -17.07 33.40 -14.60
N GLY A 15 -17.74 32.25 -14.70
CA GLY A 15 -17.43 31.15 -15.60
C GLY A 15 -18.26 29.90 -15.31
N LEU A 16 -19.59 30.03 -15.32
CA LEU A 16 -20.52 28.90 -15.19
C LEU A 16 -20.58 28.16 -16.55
N SER A 17 -20.05 26.95 -16.64
CA SER A 17 -20.12 26.12 -17.86
C SER A 17 -21.04 24.92 -17.66
N ILE A 18 -21.88 24.74 -18.69
CA ILE A 18 -23.13 23.98 -18.76
C ILE A 18 -22.87 22.46 -18.89
N ALA A 19 -23.82 21.69 -18.36
CA ALA A 19 -23.90 20.23 -18.41
C ALA A 19 -24.02 19.65 -19.83
N ALA A 20 -23.44 18.47 -20.03
CA ALA A 20 -23.84 17.55 -21.10
C ALA A 20 -23.92 16.12 -20.52
N LEU A 21 -25.12 15.56 -20.54
CA LEU A 21 -25.41 14.15 -20.27
C LEU A 21 -24.91 13.30 -21.45
N LEU A 22 -24.15 12.24 -21.17
CA LEU A 22 -23.98 11.11 -22.07
C LEU A 22 -24.64 9.89 -21.43
N ALA A 23 -25.83 9.60 -21.93
CA ALA A 23 -26.52 8.34 -21.74
C ALA A 23 -25.91 7.27 -22.66
N GLY A 24 -25.94 6.01 -22.19
CA GLY A 24 -25.93 4.81 -23.02
C GLY A 24 -24.57 4.18 -23.26
N CYS A 25 -24.36 2.94 -22.81
CA CYS A 25 -24.70 1.74 -23.57
C CYS A 25 -24.12 0.50 -22.85
N GLY A 26 -24.91 -0.55 -22.64
CA GLY A 26 -24.40 -1.80 -22.08
C GLY A 26 -25.46 -2.80 -21.63
N SER A 27 -26.43 -3.08 -22.49
CA SER A 27 -27.26 -4.30 -22.44
C SER A 27 -26.45 -5.43 -23.09
N GLU A 28 -26.33 -6.62 -22.51
CA GLU A 28 -27.04 -7.88 -22.87
C GLU A 28 -26.13 -9.08 -22.44
N PRO A 29 -26.58 -10.35 -22.39
CA PRO A 29 -27.93 -10.90 -22.29
C PRO A 29 -28.10 -11.96 -21.17
N GLU A 30 -29.36 -12.20 -20.80
CA GLU A 30 -29.80 -13.46 -20.23
C GLU A 30 -29.57 -14.63 -21.21
N ARG A 31 -29.13 -15.77 -20.69
CA ARG A 31 -29.31 -17.06 -21.37
C ARG A 31 -29.94 -18.06 -20.42
N SER A 32 -31.24 -17.87 -20.21
CA SER A 32 -32.17 -18.94 -19.91
C SER A 32 -32.01 -20.03 -20.97
N ARG A 33 -31.59 -21.21 -20.53
CA ARG A 33 -31.68 -22.44 -21.33
C ARG A 33 -32.48 -23.45 -20.53
N GLU A 34 -33.79 -23.25 -20.52
CA GLU A 34 -34.72 -24.36 -20.44
C GLU A 34 -34.54 -25.21 -21.70
N ARG A 35 -34.21 -26.49 -21.51
CA ARG A 35 -34.59 -27.52 -22.45
C ARG A 35 -35.21 -28.67 -21.67
N THR A 36 -36.53 -28.64 -21.68
CA THR A 36 -37.46 -29.73 -21.41
C THR A 36 -37.03 -31.00 -22.15
N GLY A 37 -37.01 -32.11 -21.41
CA GLY A 37 -36.90 -33.47 -21.93
C GLY A 37 -37.43 -34.44 -20.88
N ALA A 38 -38.73 -34.72 -20.96
CA ALA A 38 -39.46 -35.67 -20.14
C ALA A 38 -39.24 -37.12 -20.59
N VAL A 39 -39.27 -38.08 -19.67
CA VAL A 39 -39.87 -39.46 -19.70
C VAL A 39 -39.70 -40.01 -18.26
N GLU A 40 -40.74 -40.03 -17.41
CA GLU A 40 -41.77 -41.08 -17.20
C GLU A 40 -41.25 -42.38 -16.55
N THR A 41 -41.71 -42.64 -15.31
CA THR A 41 -42.34 -43.89 -14.76
C THR A 41 -41.93 -44.13 -13.28
N ALA A 42 -42.90 -44.08 -12.36
CA ALA A 42 -42.82 -44.50 -10.94
C ALA A 42 -43.12 -46.03 -10.81
N PRO A 43 -43.19 -46.70 -9.62
CA PRO A 43 -43.06 -46.24 -8.22
C PRO A 43 -42.28 -47.17 -7.25
N SER A 44 -42.19 -46.71 -5.99
CA SER A 44 -42.25 -47.47 -4.71
C SER A 44 -40.98 -47.65 -3.86
N THR A 45 -41.17 -47.26 -2.59
CA THR A 45 -40.54 -47.76 -1.34
C THR A 45 -39.38 -46.95 -0.74
N PRO A 46 -39.57 -46.25 0.39
CA PRO A 46 -38.50 -45.75 1.25
C PRO A 46 -38.13 -46.77 2.35
N PRO A 47 -36.83 -46.92 2.67
CA PRO A 47 -36.38 -46.82 4.06
C PRO A 47 -34.98 -46.15 4.17
N PRO A 48 -34.34 -46.11 5.36
CA PRO A 48 -34.29 -44.97 6.27
C PRO A 48 -32.97 -44.17 6.21
N VAL A 49 -33.06 -42.97 6.81
CA VAL A 49 -32.01 -42.08 7.29
C VAL A 49 -30.63 -42.73 7.45
N SER A 50 -29.63 -42.23 6.73
CA SER A 50 -28.22 -42.38 7.06
C SER A 50 -27.57 -41.00 7.16
N THR A 51 -27.06 -40.75 8.36
CA THR A 51 -26.26 -39.62 8.82
C THR A 51 -25.13 -39.26 7.85
N PRO A 52 -24.85 -37.97 7.59
CA PRO A 52 -23.58 -37.59 6.99
C PRO A 52 -22.47 -37.85 8.01
N ALA A 53 -21.58 -38.79 7.67
CA ALA A 53 -20.31 -38.94 8.37
C ALA A 53 -19.51 -37.65 8.16
N SER A 54 -19.35 -36.86 9.23
CA SER A 54 -18.41 -35.75 9.27
C SER A 54 -17.01 -36.28 8.93
N ALA A 55 -16.55 -35.98 7.73
CA ALA A 55 -15.14 -36.07 7.41
C ALA A 55 -14.43 -34.99 8.22
N ASN A 56 -13.79 -35.40 9.32
CA ASN A 56 -12.85 -34.56 10.06
C ASN A 56 -11.67 -34.24 9.14
N SER A 57 -11.76 -33.14 8.40
CA SER A 57 -10.59 -32.52 7.78
C SER A 57 -9.60 -32.15 8.88
N PRO A 58 -8.31 -32.54 8.78
CA PRO A 58 -7.30 -32.05 9.70
C PRO A 58 -7.23 -30.51 9.62
N PRO A 59 -6.99 -29.82 10.74
CA PRO A 59 -6.87 -28.36 10.74
C PRO A 59 -5.75 -27.94 9.78
N PRO A 60 -5.90 -26.83 9.04
CA PRO A 60 -4.84 -26.31 8.19
C PRO A 60 -3.58 -26.08 9.03
N ALA A 61 -2.45 -26.60 8.57
CA ALA A 61 -1.17 -26.39 9.22
C ALA A 61 -0.91 -24.89 9.36
N SER A 62 -0.68 -24.42 10.59
CA SER A 62 -0.23 -23.06 10.84
C SER A 62 1.00 -22.78 9.97
N PRO A 63 1.03 -21.68 9.19
CA PRO A 63 2.21 -21.31 8.46
C PRO A 63 3.35 -21.10 9.46
N SER A 64 4.46 -21.82 9.26
CA SER A 64 5.68 -21.58 10.02
C SER A 64 6.08 -20.10 9.84
N PRO A 65 6.49 -19.38 10.90
CA PRO A 65 6.95 -18.00 10.77
C PRO A 65 8.11 -17.96 9.78
N SER A 66 8.06 -17.04 8.82
CA SER A 66 9.22 -16.75 7.97
C SER A 66 10.36 -16.23 8.86
N PRO A 67 11.63 -16.57 8.55
CA PRO A 67 12.75 -16.01 9.27
C PRO A 67 12.81 -14.49 9.04
N SER A 68 13.09 -13.73 10.10
CA SER A 68 13.39 -12.31 9.99
C SER A 68 14.61 -12.08 9.09
N PRO A 69 14.66 -10.98 8.33
CA PRO A 69 15.75 -10.70 7.41
C PRO A 69 17.07 -10.64 8.17
N SER A 70 18.10 -11.21 7.56
CA SER A 70 19.46 -11.08 8.07
C SER A 70 19.97 -9.65 7.86
N PRO A 71 20.90 -9.14 8.70
CA PRO A 71 21.49 -7.81 8.52
C PRO A 71 22.17 -7.61 7.16
N SER A 72 22.63 -8.71 6.53
CA SER A 72 23.18 -8.70 5.18
C SER A 72 22.14 -8.37 4.11
N GLU A 73 20.90 -8.86 4.26
CA GLU A 73 19.79 -8.56 3.34
C GLU A 73 19.38 -7.08 3.43
N LEU A 74 19.36 -6.51 4.64
CA LEU A 74 19.10 -5.07 4.82
C LEU A 74 20.21 -4.19 4.22
N THR A 75 21.45 -4.69 4.21
CA THR A 75 22.59 -3.99 3.58
C THR A 75 22.56 -4.08 2.05
N ALA A 76 21.90 -5.09 1.47
CA ALA A 76 21.75 -5.22 0.03
C ALA A 76 21.01 -4.02 -0.60
N CYS A 77 20.17 -3.34 0.18
CA CYS A 77 19.44 -2.15 -0.25
C CYS A 77 20.30 -0.89 -0.39
N ARG A 78 21.61 -0.94 -0.11
CA ARG A 78 22.51 0.20 -0.25
C ARG A 78 22.51 0.80 -1.65
N LYS A 79 22.29 -0.01 -2.70
CA LYS A 79 22.22 0.49 -4.09
C LYS A 79 20.82 0.95 -4.52
N ALA A 80 19.90 1.07 -3.57
CA ALA A 80 18.49 1.37 -3.81
C ALA A 80 17.84 0.42 -4.81
N ASP A 81 18.34 -0.80 -4.95
CA ASP A 81 17.86 -1.81 -5.90
C ASP A 81 17.73 -3.16 -5.18
N CYS A 82 16.64 -3.34 -4.44
CA CYS A 82 16.42 -4.54 -3.64
C CYS A 82 14.91 -4.83 -3.47
N GLU A 83 14.61 -6.07 -3.11
CA GLU A 83 13.33 -6.48 -2.55
C GLU A 83 13.61 -7.32 -1.31
N VAL A 84 13.02 -6.93 -0.18
CA VAL A 84 13.32 -7.54 1.12
C VAL A 84 12.03 -7.69 1.93
N GLU A 85 11.94 -8.76 2.72
CA GLU A 85 10.96 -8.86 3.79
C GLU A 85 11.48 -8.05 4.99
N VAL A 86 10.63 -7.23 5.59
CA VAL A 86 10.98 -6.30 6.67
C VAL A 86 10.00 -6.43 7.82
N HIS A 87 10.50 -6.16 9.02
CA HIS A 87 9.80 -6.16 10.29
C HIS A 87 9.83 -4.76 10.89
N ARG A 88 8.99 -4.53 11.89
CA ARG A 88 9.03 -3.29 12.65
C ARG A 88 10.40 -3.12 13.32
N GLY A 89 10.99 -1.94 13.15
CA GLY A 89 12.31 -1.58 13.66
C GLY A 89 13.44 -1.85 12.67
N ASP A 90 13.19 -2.56 11.57
CA ASP A 90 14.22 -2.77 10.56
C ASP A 90 14.63 -1.45 9.92
N ARG A 91 15.95 -1.28 9.76
CA ARG A 91 16.56 -0.09 9.16
C ARG A 91 17.37 -0.50 7.94
N LEU A 92 16.93 -0.04 6.78
CA LEU A 92 17.59 -0.22 5.51
C LEU A 92 18.49 0.99 5.27
N VAL A 93 19.77 0.74 5.01
CA VAL A 93 20.72 1.80 4.66
C VAL A 93 20.74 1.95 3.15
N VAL A 94 20.60 3.19 2.67
CA VAL A 94 20.64 3.54 1.25
C VAL A 94 21.84 4.44 1.01
N ASP A 95 22.45 4.35 -0.18
CA ASP A 95 23.53 5.26 -0.53
C ASP A 95 22.98 6.70 -0.65
N PRO A 96 23.61 7.69 0.02
CA PRO A 96 23.15 9.08 0.00
C PRO A 96 23.10 9.68 -1.41
N GLY A 97 23.81 9.10 -2.38
CA GLY A 97 23.73 9.48 -3.80
C GLY A 97 22.34 9.36 -4.41
N PHE A 98 21.43 8.56 -3.83
CA PHE A 98 20.03 8.47 -4.23
C PHE A 98 19.12 9.49 -3.52
N GLY A 99 19.69 10.33 -2.64
CA GLY A 99 18.97 11.34 -1.87
C GLY A 99 18.31 10.82 -0.60
N LEU A 100 18.63 9.61 -0.15
CA LEU A 100 18.21 9.02 1.13
C LEU A 100 19.40 8.38 1.82
N ASP A 101 19.47 8.50 3.15
CA ASP A 101 20.47 7.81 3.96
C ASP A 101 19.92 6.50 4.53
N SER A 102 18.65 6.51 4.95
CA SER A 102 18.00 5.36 5.59
C SER A 102 16.49 5.36 5.46
N ILE A 103 15.94 4.16 5.53
CA ILE A 103 14.51 3.87 5.61
C ILE A 103 14.31 2.95 6.81
N THR A 104 13.49 3.38 7.78
CA THR A 104 13.17 2.61 8.99
C THR A 104 11.69 2.26 9.00
N VAL A 105 11.36 0.99 9.24
CA VAL A 105 9.96 0.55 9.40
C VAL A 105 9.49 0.88 10.82
N THR A 106 8.60 1.86 10.97
CA THR A 106 8.14 2.30 12.30
C THR A 106 6.91 1.56 12.78
N SER A 107 6.04 1.13 11.85
CA SER A 107 4.84 0.35 12.13
C SER A 107 4.45 -0.55 10.96
N LEU A 108 3.74 -1.63 11.26
CA LEU A 108 3.19 -2.61 10.32
C LEU A 108 1.74 -2.90 10.68
N ALA A 109 0.88 -2.98 9.67
CA ALA A 109 -0.54 -3.29 9.78
C ALA A 109 -1.00 -4.04 8.51
N ASP A 110 -2.19 -4.63 8.56
CA ASP A 110 -2.74 -5.38 7.42
C ASP A 110 -3.00 -4.46 6.20
N GLU A 111 -3.30 -3.18 6.44
CA GLU A 111 -3.47 -2.20 5.37
C GLU A 111 -2.15 -1.70 4.76
N GLY A 112 -1.00 -1.88 5.41
CA GLY A 112 0.27 -1.33 4.93
C GLY A 112 1.34 -1.09 6.00
N VAL A 113 2.25 -0.16 5.71
CA VAL A 113 3.43 0.13 6.54
C VAL A 113 3.56 1.62 6.79
N MET A 114 4.13 1.98 7.95
CA MET A 114 4.67 3.31 8.20
C MET A 114 6.19 3.28 8.12
N LEU A 115 6.75 4.22 7.38
CA LEU A 115 8.19 4.37 7.18
C LEU A 115 8.65 5.73 7.70
N ALA A 116 9.77 5.73 8.43
CA ALA A 116 10.56 6.93 8.67
C ALA A 116 11.75 6.93 7.70
N VAL A 117 11.93 8.03 6.97
CA VAL A 117 12.97 8.18 5.95
C VAL A 117 13.82 9.39 6.26
N GLU A 118 15.14 9.26 6.16
CA GLU A 118 16.09 10.30 6.54
C GLU A 118 17.02 10.63 5.37
N ASN A 119 17.49 11.89 5.30
CA ASN A 119 18.60 12.29 4.45
C ASN A 119 19.44 13.42 5.04
N SER A 120 20.68 13.53 4.59
CA SER A 120 21.68 14.49 5.05
C SER A 120 21.70 15.79 4.23
N THR A 121 20.76 15.95 3.30
CA THR A 121 20.67 17.14 2.45
C THR A 121 19.68 18.18 2.98
N GLY A 122 18.83 17.80 3.95
CA GLY A 122 17.73 18.64 4.45
C GLY A 122 16.56 18.79 3.49
N ARG A 123 16.66 18.25 2.27
CA ARG A 123 15.63 18.39 1.23
C ARG A 123 14.90 17.07 1.07
N MET A 124 13.62 17.07 1.40
CA MET A 124 12.77 15.88 1.32
C MET A 124 11.64 16.14 0.32
N SER A 125 11.59 15.38 -0.76
CA SER A 125 10.52 15.40 -1.76
C SER A 125 9.80 14.06 -1.75
N VAL A 126 8.48 14.07 -1.58
CA VAL A 126 7.65 12.87 -1.56
C VAL A 126 6.50 13.01 -2.54
N GLU A 127 6.30 12.01 -3.40
CA GLU A 127 5.24 12.00 -4.42
C GLU A 127 4.45 10.69 -4.39
N GLY A 128 3.11 10.78 -4.51
CA GLY A 128 2.25 9.61 -4.70
C GLY A 128 1.74 8.93 -3.42
N GLY A 129 1.85 9.57 -2.25
CA GLY A 129 1.37 9.03 -0.98
C GLY A 129 1.12 10.09 0.09
N SER A 130 0.69 9.64 1.27
CA SER A 130 0.51 10.49 2.44
C SER A 130 1.82 10.56 3.22
N ALA A 131 2.40 11.76 3.32
CA ALA A 131 3.65 11.97 4.03
C ALA A 131 3.66 13.26 4.83
N ARG A 132 4.44 13.25 5.91
CA ARG A 132 4.83 14.44 6.66
C ARG A 132 6.32 14.60 6.51
N THR A 133 6.75 15.73 5.98
CA THR A 133 8.17 16.03 5.78
C THR A 133 8.61 17.16 6.71
N SER A 134 9.85 17.08 7.15
CA SER A 134 10.51 18.16 7.88
C SER A 134 11.98 18.22 7.49
N GLY A 135 12.61 19.36 7.75
CA GLY A 135 14.02 19.55 7.51
C GLY A 135 14.58 20.63 8.41
N SER A 136 15.82 20.46 8.85
CA SER A 136 16.54 21.42 9.67
C SER A 136 18.00 21.50 9.24
N CYS A 137 18.62 22.66 9.44
CA CYS A 137 20.05 22.84 9.22
C CYS A 137 20.68 23.53 10.43
N THR A 138 21.74 22.95 10.99
CA THR A 138 22.52 23.47 12.13
C THR A 138 24.00 23.39 11.79
N ASP A 139 24.74 24.48 11.98
CA ASP A 139 26.19 24.56 11.69
C ASP A 139 26.59 24.08 10.28
N GLY A 140 25.75 24.38 9.29
CA GLY A 140 25.97 23.97 7.90
C GLY A 140 25.70 22.49 7.60
N ARG A 141 25.22 21.70 8.59
CA ARG A 141 24.75 20.33 8.40
C ARG A 141 23.24 20.32 8.31
N CYS A 142 22.71 19.67 7.29
CA CYS A 142 21.27 19.59 7.07
C CYS A 142 20.76 18.17 7.30
N HIS A 143 19.55 18.06 7.81
CA HIS A 143 18.86 16.81 8.09
C HIS A 143 17.43 16.94 7.59
N GLY A 144 17.00 15.99 6.76
CA GLY A 144 15.65 15.90 6.23
C GLY A 144 15.02 14.61 6.73
N GLU A 145 13.75 14.68 7.12
CA GLU A 145 12.99 13.55 7.66
C GLU A 145 11.62 13.49 6.98
N ALA A 146 11.14 12.28 6.71
CA ALA A 146 9.78 12.02 6.27
C ALA A 146 9.18 10.86 7.06
N GLU A 147 7.94 11.03 7.52
CA GLU A 147 7.08 9.93 7.91
C GLU A 147 6.10 9.66 6.78
N ILE A 148 6.03 8.42 6.30
CA ILE A 148 5.27 8.04 5.11
C ILE A 148 4.39 6.83 5.42
N ALA A 149 3.11 6.94 5.10
CA ALA A 149 2.19 5.81 5.13
C ALA A 149 2.08 5.22 3.71
N LEU A 150 2.37 3.92 3.57
CA LEU A 150 2.24 3.18 2.31
C LEU A 150 1.27 2.02 2.50
N SER A 151 0.18 2.03 1.75
CA SER A 151 -0.75 0.90 1.71
C SER A 151 -0.17 -0.27 0.91
N THR A 152 -0.64 -1.49 1.21
CA THR A 152 -0.33 -2.69 0.41
C THR A 152 -0.71 -2.49 -1.06
N GLY A 153 0.22 -2.78 -1.97
CA GLY A 153 0.10 -2.51 -3.40
C GLY A 153 0.45 -1.08 -3.82
N GLY A 154 0.54 -0.15 -2.86
CA GLY A 154 0.88 1.24 -3.06
C GLY A 154 2.37 1.47 -3.31
N GLN A 155 2.68 2.62 -3.90
CA GLN A 155 4.03 3.07 -4.15
C GLN A 155 4.16 4.57 -3.89
N VAL A 156 5.35 5.00 -3.53
CA VAL A 156 5.71 6.42 -3.37
C VAL A 156 7.07 6.67 -4.02
N ARG A 157 7.33 7.89 -4.44
CA ARG A 157 8.69 8.35 -4.75
C ARG A 157 9.17 9.23 -3.61
N VAL A 158 10.39 9.00 -3.14
CA VAL A 158 11.08 9.81 -2.15
C VAL A 158 12.43 10.18 -2.74
N ASN A 159 12.61 11.45 -3.07
CA ASN A 159 13.78 11.95 -3.80
C ASN A 159 14.08 11.08 -5.03
N GLY A 160 15.27 10.48 -5.12
CA GLY A 160 15.72 9.62 -6.23
C GLY A 160 15.36 8.15 -6.08
N VAL A 161 14.43 7.78 -5.17
CA VAL A 161 14.07 6.39 -4.87
C VAL A 161 12.57 6.19 -4.96
N ARG A 162 12.13 5.08 -5.54
CA ARG A 162 10.77 4.57 -5.50
C ARG A 162 10.67 3.45 -4.47
N LEU A 163 9.71 3.58 -3.57
CA LEU A 163 9.36 2.57 -2.58
C LEU A 163 8.01 1.96 -2.94
N ARG A 164 7.88 0.64 -2.83
CA ARG A 164 6.62 -0.07 -3.07
C ARG A 164 6.46 -1.18 -2.04
N VAL A 165 5.24 -1.32 -1.53
CA VAL A 165 4.87 -2.44 -0.66
C VAL A 165 4.05 -3.42 -1.46
N SER A 166 4.53 -4.64 -1.64
CA SER A 166 3.79 -5.68 -2.37
C SER A 166 2.89 -6.51 -1.45
N ARG A 167 3.27 -6.66 -0.18
CA ARG A 167 2.52 -7.33 0.88
C ARG A 167 2.80 -6.64 2.22
N ALA A 168 1.80 -6.56 3.08
CA ALA A 168 1.95 -6.21 4.49
C ALA A 168 0.92 -6.99 5.31
N ASP A 169 1.33 -7.35 6.52
CA ASP A 169 0.50 -7.82 7.61
C ASP A 169 0.99 -7.17 8.92
N SER A 170 0.33 -7.44 10.04
CA SER A 170 0.73 -6.90 11.35
C SER A 170 2.14 -7.27 11.84
N THR A 171 2.83 -8.22 11.19
CA THR A 171 4.14 -8.74 11.62
C THR A 171 5.27 -8.47 10.63
N ARG A 172 4.97 -8.43 9.33
CA ARG A 172 5.96 -8.29 8.25
C ARG A 172 5.40 -7.55 7.04
N ALA A 173 6.31 -7.04 6.21
CA ALA A 173 5.98 -6.52 4.90
C ALA A 173 7.07 -6.85 3.88
N THR A 174 6.70 -6.92 2.60
CA THR A 174 7.67 -7.00 1.50
C THR A 174 7.84 -5.62 0.88
N LEU A 175 9.02 -5.04 1.07
CA LEU A 175 9.38 -3.72 0.57
C LEU A 175 10.31 -3.85 -0.63
N THR A 176 9.91 -3.28 -1.76
CA THR A 176 10.75 -3.11 -2.94
C THR A 176 11.29 -1.68 -2.97
N VAL A 177 12.61 -1.54 -3.09
CA VAL A 177 13.34 -0.27 -3.23
C VAL A 177 13.97 -0.25 -4.61
N ARG A 178 13.67 0.77 -5.42
CA ARG A 178 14.24 0.97 -6.76
C ARG A 178 14.68 2.42 -6.96
N PRO A 179 15.70 2.72 -7.77
CA PRO A 179 15.98 4.11 -8.15
C PRO A 179 14.82 4.69 -8.96
N SER A 180 14.52 5.97 -8.79
CA SER A 180 13.61 6.71 -9.67
C SER A 180 14.43 7.51 -10.68
N ALA A 181 14.32 7.11 -11.94
CA ALA A 181 14.91 7.82 -13.08
C ALA A 181 14.40 9.27 -13.19
#